data_AF-A0A6B0DVQ9-F1
#
_entry.id   AF-A0A6B0DVQ9-F1
#
_cell.length_a   1.000
_cell.length_b   1.000
_cell.length_c   1.000
_cell.angle_alpha   90.00
_cell.angle_beta   90.00
_cell.angle_gamma   90.00
#
_symmetry.space_group_name_H-M   'P 1'
#
loop_
_entity.id
_entity.type
_entity.pdbx_description
1 polymer ?
#
loop_
_entity_poly.entity_id
_entity_poly.type
_entity_poly.pdbx_seq_one_letter_code
_entity_poly.pdbx_strand_id
1 'polypeptide(L)'
;MPYLTWKTIGKKKRLVLRWNKRINGKSRVVKEIYIGDMENLAKLIEQPIENVEAYSLSYGVSAAVTYIDNMLDLTNTINRIMNHKGKGISPGDYVKIFIANRLSDPGSKNGIEKWLKNDILSTIYPEVSSQKYWNMMERFTERDIDEIWSEIQKKLKNMADFSKIIIDASNIYTFMEENEIAKKGYNKKHRYDLNQISYYIAANYDYIPYKGNAYPGNVFDSKTFQDILVDLPEGILVYDKGYNSYENVKASRGWKYIGSLRPSDHSDILDLEIEKDFIEFKREIYGMEHRIIVYKSESLFKREYKALMKLIAKTVDKCKEILSSDTYNKREKALNYLETVHLQETIMINDKIEINENKVEEKIRRMGKEILFTNIMDMDARDIIELYKKRGRIEQCFRTINVLDLASPIYHFTPDKIRVHMFFSLLSFLFLALLYNKLKEIEGISLANVPDYLSNIRAIYIISGDKVKRKIEARDEISKKIIENLDLEKIL
;
A
#
# COMPACT_ATOMS: atom_id res chain seq x y z
N MET A 1 6.36 13.36 53.47
CA MET A 1 6.45 11.93 53.86
C MET A 1 5.25 11.17 53.30
N PRO A 2 5.42 9.88 52.93
CA PRO A 2 4.31 8.99 52.64
C PRO A 2 3.45 8.77 53.89
N TYR A 3 2.15 8.64 53.72
CA TYR A 3 1.22 8.22 54.78
C TYR A 3 -0.01 7.54 54.20
N LEU A 4 -0.57 6.58 54.95
CA LEU A 4 -1.81 5.89 54.61
C LEU A 4 -3.02 6.72 55.01
N THR A 5 -4.04 6.76 54.16
CA THR A 5 -5.30 7.43 54.47
C THR A 5 -6.48 6.79 53.77
N TRP A 6 -7.68 7.00 54.31
CA TRP A 6 -8.93 6.53 53.72
C TRP A 6 -9.49 7.61 52.78
N LYS A 7 -9.81 7.19 51.54
CA LYS A 7 -10.49 8.01 50.53
C LYS A 7 -11.85 7.39 50.22
N THR A 8 -12.90 8.20 50.27
CA THR A 8 -14.22 7.78 49.82
C THR A 8 -14.28 7.88 48.30
N ILE A 9 -14.54 6.75 47.62
CA ILE A 9 -14.75 6.69 46.18
C ILE A 9 -16.12 6.06 45.95
N GLY A 10 -17.09 6.86 45.49
CA GLY A 10 -18.51 6.47 45.48
C GLY A 10 -19.04 6.26 46.92
N LYS A 11 -19.71 5.13 47.17
CA LYS A 11 -20.24 4.75 48.50
C LYS A 11 -19.26 3.93 49.36
N LYS A 12 -18.03 3.65 48.89
CA LYS A 12 -17.07 2.77 49.57
C LYS A 12 -15.83 3.54 50.03
N LYS A 13 -15.36 3.27 51.25
CA LYS A 13 -14.06 3.75 51.75
C LYS A 13 -12.95 2.85 51.22
N ARG A 14 -11.92 3.45 50.65
CA ARG A 14 -10.76 2.76 50.06
C ARG A 14 -9.46 3.33 50.59
N LEU A 15 -8.50 2.48 50.86
CA LEU A 15 -7.19 2.82 51.38
C LEU A 15 -6.29 3.32 50.23
N VAL A 16 -5.57 4.42 50.48
CA VAL A 16 -4.61 5.00 49.54
C VAL A 16 -3.34 5.41 50.29
N LEU A 17 -2.19 5.33 49.61
CA LEU A 17 -0.90 5.84 50.10
C LEU A 17 -0.60 7.18 49.42
N ARG A 18 -0.43 8.24 50.21
CA ARG A 18 -0.23 9.62 49.71
C ARG A 18 1.12 10.19 50.10
N TRP A 19 1.67 11.02 49.23
CA TRP A 19 2.81 11.88 49.53
C TRP A 19 2.38 13.34 49.44
N ASN A 20 2.67 14.10 50.50
CA ASN A 20 2.45 15.54 50.50
C ASN A 20 3.78 16.30 50.32
N LYS A 21 3.71 17.41 49.59
CA LYS A 21 4.76 18.43 49.51
C LYS A 21 4.14 19.80 49.74
N ARG A 22 4.87 20.72 50.38
CA ARG A 22 4.45 22.12 50.48
C ARG A 22 4.73 22.83 49.16
N ILE A 23 3.69 23.39 48.55
CA ILE A 23 3.77 24.23 47.35
C ILE A 23 3.07 25.55 47.71
N ASN A 24 3.79 26.66 47.62
CA ASN A 24 3.31 28.00 48.01
C ASN A 24 2.72 28.03 49.44
N GLY A 25 3.44 27.45 50.40
CA GLY A 25 3.05 27.38 51.81
C GLY A 25 1.95 26.36 52.15
N LYS A 26 1.19 25.88 51.16
CA LYS A 26 0.09 24.92 51.34
C LYS A 26 0.55 23.48 51.09
N SER A 27 0.14 22.56 51.95
CA SER A 27 0.37 21.13 51.75
C SER A 27 -0.49 20.63 50.59
N ARG A 28 0.12 20.01 49.58
CA ARG A 28 -0.57 19.43 48.41
C ARG A 28 -0.15 17.97 48.25
N VAL A 29 -1.10 17.10 47.91
CA VAL A 29 -0.82 15.72 47.52
C VAL A 29 -0.13 15.74 46.16
N VAL A 30 1.10 15.22 46.09
CA VAL A 30 1.90 15.16 44.86
C VAL A 30 1.96 13.76 44.25
N LYS A 31 1.60 12.73 45.01
CA LYS A 31 1.50 11.34 44.55
C LYS A 31 0.46 10.60 45.38
N GLU A 32 -0.34 9.76 44.74
CA GLU A 32 -1.33 8.89 45.38
C GLU A 32 -1.26 7.50 44.71
N ILE A 33 -1.18 6.44 45.51
CA ILE A 33 -1.29 5.05 45.05
C ILE A 33 -2.54 4.43 45.68
N TYR A 34 -3.37 3.80 44.85
CA TYR A 34 -4.58 3.10 45.29
C TYR A 34 -4.24 1.71 45.81
N ILE A 35 -4.68 1.40 47.04
CA ILE A 35 -4.42 0.10 47.69
C ILE A 35 -5.68 -0.77 47.70
N GLY A 36 -6.88 -0.20 47.81
CA GLY A 36 -8.13 -0.96 47.86
C GLY A 36 -8.76 -1.00 49.25
N ASP A 37 -8.95 -2.17 49.82
CA ASP A 37 -9.43 -2.38 51.20
C ASP A 37 -8.35 -3.03 52.09
N MET A 38 -8.66 -3.24 53.38
CA MET A 38 -7.72 -3.85 54.33
C MET A 38 -7.35 -5.27 53.93
N GLU A 39 -8.26 -6.01 53.29
CA GLU A 39 -8.03 -7.38 52.85
C GLU A 39 -7.05 -7.41 51.68
N ASN A 40 -7.14 -6.44 50.76
CA ASN A 40 -6.14 -6.27 49.70
C ASN A 40 -4.78 -5.81 50.23
N LEU A 41 -4.74 -4.93 51.25
CA LEU A 41 -3.49 -4.57 51.94
C LEU A 41 -2.88 -5.78 52.64
N ALA A 42 -3.68 -6.57 53.36
CA ALA A 42 -3.22 -7.80 54.02
C ALA A 42 -2.63 -8.77 52.99
N LYS A 43 -3.30 -9.00 51.86
CA LYS A 43 -2.74 -9.78 50.75
C LYS A 43 -1.40 -9.25 50.24
N LEU A 44 -1.26 -7.93 50.07
CA LEU A 44 0.00 -7.32 49.62
C LEU A 44 1.15 -7.44 50.64
N ILE A 45 0.83 -7.57 51.93
CA ILE A 45 1.82 -7.71 53.02
C ILE A 45 2.13 -9.19 53.31
N GLU A 46 1.12 -10.05 53.31
CA GLU A 46 1.22 -11.50 53.61
C GLU A 46 1.74 -12.29 52.41
N GLN A 47 1.41 -11.84 51.19
CA GLN A 47 1.98 -12.31 49.94
C GLN A 47 2.69 -11.14 49.28
N PRO A 48 3.82 -10.67 49.85
CA PRO A 48 4.62 -9.68 49.15
C PRO A 48 4.90 -10.27 47.77
N ILE A 49 4.70 -9.44 46.73
CA ILE A 49 5.03 -9.80 45.36
C ILE A 49 6.57 -9.84 45.27
N GLU A 50 7.19 -10.83 45.90
CA GLU A 50 8.60 -11.12 45.81
C GLU A 50 8.83 -11.93 44.54
N ASN A 51 9.87 -11.56 43.79
CA ASN A 51 10.28 -12.23 42.56
C ASN A 51 9.18 -12.28 41.46
N VAL A 52 8.51 -11.14 41.20
CA VAL A 52 7.71 -11.01 39.97
C VAL A 52 8.50 -10.37 38.86
N GLU A 53 8.74 -11.16 37.83
CA GLU A 53 9.27 -10.72 36.55
C GLU A 53 8.11 -10.55 35.57
N ALA A 54 8.08 -9.42 34.89
CA ALA A 54 7.14 -9.17 33.81
C ALA A 54 7.89 -8.78 32.55
N TYR A 55 7.60 -9.47 31.45
CA TYR A 55 8.07 -9.09 30.13
C TYR A 55 6.93 -9.09 29.14
N SER A 56 7.10 -8.36 28.04
CA SER A 56 6.09 -8.28 26.99
C SER A 56 6.69 -8.50 25.62
N LEU A 57 6.02 -9.33 24.82
CA LEU A 57 6.36 -9.57 23.43
C LEU A 57 5.32 -8.90 22.53
N SER A 58 5.76 -8.43 21.37
CA SER A 58 4.85 -8.07 20.28
C SER A 58 4.04 -9.31 19.87
N TYR A 59 2.74 -9.12 19.60
CA TYR A 59 1.83 -10.25 19.39
C TYR A 59 0.88 -10.07 18.21
N GLY A 60 0.24 -8.90 18.09
CA GLY A 60 -0.88 -8.73 17.17
C GLY A 60 -0.56 -9.08 15.72
N VAL A 61 0.56 -8.58 15.18
CA VAL A 61 0.95 -8.85 13.80
C VAL A 61 1.20 -10.35 13.57
N SER A 62 2.01 -10.99 14.41
CA SER A 62 2.33 -12.41 14.28
C SER A 62 1.12 -13.34 14.47
N ALA A 63 0.21 -13.00 15.39
CA ALA A 63 -1.05 -13.70 15.56
C ALA A 63 -1.97 -13.51 14.35
N ALA A 64 -2.13 -12.29 13.84
CA ALA A 64 -2.93 -11.99 12.67
C ALA A 64 -2.38 -12.64 11.38
N VAL A 65 -1.06 -12.67 11.21
CA VAL A 65 -0.41 -13.41 10.12
C VAL A 65 -0.67 -14.91 10.25
N THR A 66 -0.61 -15.46 11.47
CA THR A 66 -0.96 -16.86 11.70
C THR A 66 -2.43 -17.15 11.42
N TYR A 67 -3.33 -16.24 11.76
CA TYR A 67 -4.75 -16.35 11.43
C TYR A 67 -4.97 -16.50 9.91
N ILE A 68 -4.37 -15.60 9.11
CA ILE A 68 -4.48 -15.68 7.65
C ILE A 68 -3.76 -16.92 7.10
N ASP A 69 -2.60 -17.28 7.64
CA ASP A 69 -1.88 -18.49 7.25
C ASP A 69 -2.71 -19.76 7.51
N ASN A 70 -3.47 -19.84 8.61
CA ASN A 70 -4.36 -20.96 8.87
C ASN A 70 -5.52 -21.05 7.86
N MET A 71 -5.99 -19.90 7.35
CA MET A 71 -7.03 -19.86 6.31
C MET A 71 -6.49 -20.22 4.93
N LEU A 72 -5.36 -19.61 4.56
CA LEU A 72 -4.74 -19.74 3.24
C LEU A 72 -3.87 -21.00 3.13
N ASP A 73 -3.49 -21.58 4.27
CA ASP A 73 -2.62 -22.73 4.39
C ASP A 73 -1.30 -22.53 3.59
N LEU A 74 -0.72 -21.32 3.71
CA LEU A 74 0.46 -20.91 2.94
C LEU A 74 1.69 -21.72 3.38
N THR A 75 1.95 -21.79 4.69
CA THR A 75 3.12 -22.48 5.25
C THR A 75 3.22 -23.92 4.75
N ASN A 76 2.14 -24.69 4.83
CA ASN A 76 2.14 -26.08 4.37
C ASN A 76 2.22 -26.20 2.85
N THR A 77 1.60 -25.27 2.11
CA THR A 77 1.70 -25.22 0.64
C THR A 77 3.15 -25.06 0.19
N ILE A 78 3.87 -24.10 0.80
CA ILE A 78 5.29 -23.87 0.51
C ILE A 78 6.12 -25.11 0.88
N ASN A 79 5.89 -25.68 2.07
CA ASN A 79 6.65 -26.83 2.54
C ASN A 79 6.50 -28.05 1.63
N ARG A 80 5.28 -28.28 1.12
CA ARG A 80 4.98 -29.36 0.16
C ARG A 80 5.71 -29.14 -1.17
N ILE A 81 5.60 -27.95 -1.76
CA ILE A 81 6.21 -27.65 -3.07
C ILE A 81 7.73 -27.71 -2.99
N MET A 82 8.31 -27.14 -1.93
CA MET A 82 9.75 -27.18 -1.70
C MET A 82 10.26 -28.52 -1.12
N ASN A 83 9.40 -29.54 -1.07
CA ASN A 83 9.70 -30.91 -0.63
C ASN A 83 10.46 -30.95 0.70
N HIS A 84 10.05 -30.13 1.67
CA HIS A 84 10.73 -30.05 2.96
C HIS A 84 10.42 -31.30 3.82
N LYS A 85 11.47 -32.01 4.24
CA LYS A 85 11.41 -33.22 5.07
C LYS A 85 12.19 -33.11 6.39
N GLY A 86 12.70 -31.93 6.70
CA GLY A 86 13.58 -31.69 7.85
C GLY A 86 12.82 -31.50 9.16
N LYS A 87 13.54 -31.56 10.28
CA LYS A 87 13.03 -31.25 11.63
C LYS A 87 13.33 -29.80 12.07
N GLY A 88 13.92 -28.99 11.19
CA GLY A 88 14.24 -27.59 11.45
C GLY A 88 13.14 -26.65 10.96
N ILE A 89 13.37 -25.34 11.11
CA ILE A 89 12.47 -24.30 10.59
C ILE A 89 12.30 -24.50 9.08
N SER A 90 11.04 -24.62 8.66
CA SER A 90 10.69 -24.95 7.28
C SER A 90 10.73 -23.71 6.38
N PRO A 91 10.82 -23.86 5.04
CA PRO A 91 10.73 -22.73 4.14
C PRO A 91 9.45 -21.89 4.33
N GLY A 92 8.31 -22.56 4.56
CA GLY A 92 7.05 -21.89 4.86
C GLY A 92 7.11 -21.05 6.14
N ASP A 93 7.75 -21.55 7.20
CA ASP A 93 7.95 -20.79 8.44
C ASP A 93 8.79 -19.53 8.20
N TYR A 94 9.85 -19.62 7.38
CA TYR A 94 10.67 -18.45 7.03
C TYR A 94 9.87 -17.40 6.25
N VAL A 95 8.97 -17.82 5.36
CA VAL A 95 8.07 -16.90 4.65
C VAL A 95 7.08 -16.27 5.62
N LYS A 96 6.50 -17.03 6.54
CA LYS A 96 5.61 -16.52 7.59
C LYS A 96 6.31 -15.47 8.47
N ILE A 97 7.54 -15.75 8.88
CA ILE A 97 8.41 -14.81 9.63
C ILE A 97 8.68 -13.56 8.78
N PHE A 98 8.90 -13.69 7.46
CA PHE A 98 9.05 -12.55 6.56
C PHE A 98 7.84 -11.62 6.62
N ILE A 99 6.66 -12.23 6.46
CA ILE A 99 5.39 -11.51 6.35
C ILE A 99 5.13 -10.77 7.66
N ALA A 100 5.31 -11.45 8.80
CA ALA A 100 5.19 -10.83 10.12
C ALA A 100 6.17 -9.65 10.29
N ASN A 101 7.45 -9.83 9.95
CA ASN A 101 8.42 -8.74 10.02
C ASN A 101 8.05 -7.55 9.11
N ARG A 102 7.61 -7.81 7.87
CA ARG A 102 7.22 -6.75 6.92
C ARG A 102 5.93 -6.05 7.29
N LEU A 103 5.06 -6.67 8.06
CA LEU A 103 3.85 -6.03 8.58
C LEU A 103 4.05 -5.39 9.96
N SER A 104 5.25 -5.46 10.57
CA SER A 104 5.51 -4.84 11.88
C SER A 104 6.69 -3.87 11.89
N ASP A 105 7.85 -4.30 11.41
CA ASP A 105 9.11 -3.56 11.48
C ASP A 105 9.96 -3.91 10.25
N PRO A 106 9.57 -3.42 9.06
CA PRO A 106 10.25 -3.71 7.81
C PRO A 106 11.74 -3.37 7.91
N GLY A 107 12.59 -4.39 7.81
CA GLY A 107 14.03 -4.22 7.97
C GLY A 107 14.88 -5.09 7.05
N SER A 108 16.20 -4.91 7.16
CA SER A 108 17.15 -5.80 6.50
C SER A 108 17.06 -7.22 7.08
N LYS A 109 17.47 -8.23 6.30
CA LYS A 109 17.50 -9.63 6.79
C LYS A 109 18.43 -9.80 7.99
N ASN A 110 19.45 -8.95 8.10
CA ASN A 110 20.34 -8.90 9.26
C ASN A 110 19.63 -8.43 10.55
N GLY A 111 18.53 -7.68 10.41
CA GLY A 111 17.71 -7.19 11.52
C GLY A 111 16.66 -8.20 12.01
N ILE A 112 16.32 -9.23 11.22
CA ILE A 112 15.23 -10.16 11.55
C ILE A 112 15.46 -10.88 12.87
N GLU A 113 16.69 -11.34 13.14
CA GLU A 113 17.01 -12.03 14.39
C GLU A 113 16.80 -11.11 15.61
N LYS A 114 17.22 -9.84 15.51
CA LYS A 114 17.04 -8.85 16.58
C LYS A 114 15.56 -8.51 16.79
N TRP A 115 14.81 -8.37 15.70
CA TRP A 115 13.37 -8.14 15.74
C TRP A 115 12.65 -9.31 16.43
N LEU A 116 12.94 -10.55 16.00
CA LEU A 116 12.26 -11.76 16.47
C LEU A 116 12.36 -11.93 17.99
N LYS A 117 13.50 -11.58 18.60
CA LYS A 117 13.72 -11.65 20.07
C LYS A 117 12.67 -10.89 20.90
N ASN A 118 11.99 -9.91 20.31
CA ASN A 118 10.96 -9.12 20.99
C ASN A 118 9.54 -9.45 20.52
N ASP A 119 9.38 -10.50 19.71
CA ASP A 119 8.11 -10.95 19.13
C ASP A 119 7.72 -12.33 19.66
N ILE A 120 6.41 -12.62 19.72
CA ILE A 120 5.89 -13.91 20.16
C ILE A 120 6.45 -15.09 19.35
N LEU A 121 6.77 -14.88 18.07
CA LEU A 121 7.33 -15.94 17.23
C LEU A 121 8.69 -16.46 17.74
N SER A 122 9.41 -15.74 18.60
CA SER A 122 10.62 -16.26 19.24
C SER A 122 10.38 -17.48 20.13
N THR A 123 9.16 -17.65 20.68
CA THR A 123 8.84 -18.82 21.51
C THR A 123 8.62 -20.08 20.69
N ILE A 124 8.39 -19.93 19.39
CA ILE A 124 8.11 -21.01 18.43
C ILE A 124 9.35 -21.31 17.59
N TYR A 125 10.08 -20.26 17.21
CA TYR A 125 11.23 -20.31 16.30
C TYR A 125 12.49 -19.72 16.93
N PRO A 126 13.00 -20.27 18.06
CA PRO A 126 14.12 -19.69 18.80
C PRO A 126 15.46 -19.71 18.04
N GLU A 127 15.59 -20.57 17.02
CA GLU A 127 16.86 -20.80 16.31
C GLU A 127 17.02 -20.01 14.99
N VAL A 128 16.15 -19.04 14.71
CA VAL A 128 16.26 -18.19 13.52
C VAL A 128 17.53 -17.37 13.60
N SER A 129 18.32 -17.40 12.53
CA SER A 129 19.44 -16.50 12.34
C SER A 129 19.39 -15.88 10.95
N SER A 130 20.05 -14.73 10.80
CA SER A 130 20.14 -14.04 9.52
C SER A 130 20.74 -14.95 8.43
N GLN A 131 21.81 -15.67 8.73
CA GLN A 131 22.46 -16.57 7.76
C GLN A 131 21.52 -17.70 7.30
N LYS A 132 20.80 -18.35 8.22
CA LYS A 132 19.84 -19.41 7.86
C LYS A 132 18.71 -18.85 6.98
N TYR A 133 18.31 -17.60 7.23
CA TYR A 133 17.33 -16.89 6.41
C TYR A 133 17.82 -16.71 4.96
N TRP A 134 19.06 -16.25 4.79
CA TRP A 134 19.69 -16.08 3.47
C TRP A 134 19.79 -17.40 2.71
N ASN A 135 20.28 -18.46 3.38
CA ASN A 135 20.38 -19.79 2.80
C ASN A 135 19.00 -20.33 2.40
N MET A 136 17.94 -19.97 3.13
CA MET A 136 16.59 -20.38 2.77
C MET A 136 16.09 -19.67 1.50
N MET A 137 16.32 -18.37 1.37
CA MET A 137 15.92 -17.63 0.17
C MET A 137 16.59 -18.17 -1.10
N GLU A 138 17.84 -18.63 -1.01
CA GLU A 138 18.56 -19.24 -2.14
C GLU A 138 17.95 -20.55 -2.65
N ARG A 139 17.07 -21.18 -1.87
CA ARG A 139 16.41 -22.43 -2.26
C ARG A 139 15.18 -22.21 -3.14
N PHE A 140 14.65 -20.99 -3.24
CA PHE A 140 13.48 -20.71 -4.05
C PHE A 140 13.89 -20.51 -5.51
N THR A 141 13.40 -21.38 -6.39
CA THR A 141 13.52 -21.20 -7.84
C THR A 141 12.31 -20.43 -8.40
N GLU A 142 12.43 -19.91 -9.62
CA GLU A 142 11.28 -19.29 -10.32
C GLU A 142 10.10 -20.28 -10.44
N ARG A 143 10.39 -21.56 -10.73
CA ARG A 143 9.37 -22.62 -10.78
C ARG A 143 8.65 -22.78 -9.44
N ASP A 144 9.37 -22.79 -8.32
CA ASP A 144 8.76 -22.92 -7.00
C ASP A 144 7.83 -21.73 -6.71
N ILE A 145 8.27 -20.51 -7.05
CA ILE A 145 7.48 -19.28 -6.89
C ILE A 145 6.17 -19.38 -7.69
N ASP A 146 6.25 -19.76 -8.97
CA ASP A 146 5.08 -19.88 -9.84
C ASP A 146 4.12 -20.97 -9.35
N GLU A 147 4.64 -22.14 -8.93
CA GLU A 147 3.82 -23.23 -8.40
C GLU A 147 3.15 -22.87 -7.07
N ILE A 148 3.86 -22.19 -6.16
CA ILE A 148 3.29 -21.69 -4.91
C ILE A 148 2.17 -20.70 -5.22
N TRP A 149 2.43 -19.72 -6.08
CA TRP A 149 1.43 -18.70 -6.40
C TRP A 149 0.19 -19.30 -7.07
N SER A 150 0.36 -20.28 -7.96
CA SER A 150 -0.75 -21.00 -8.60
C SER A 150 -1.65 -21.70 -7.58
N GLU A 151 -1.08 -22.37 -6.58
CA GLU A 151 -1.86 -23.00 -5.50
C GLU A 151 -2.58 -21.97 -4.63
N ILE A 152 -1.95 -20.83 -4.37
CA ILE A 152 -2.57 -19.71 -3.63
C ILE A 152 -3.73 -19.11 -4.43
N GLN A 153 -3.59 -18.91 -5.74
CA GLN A 153 -4.67 -18.42 -6.61
C GLN A 153 -5.90 -19.33 -6.56
N LYS A 154 -5.72 -20.66 -6.57
CA LYS A 154 -6.83 -21.63 -6.44
C LYS A 154 -7.61 -21.42 -5.14
N LYS A 155 -6.91 -21.18 -4.04
CA LYS A 155 -7.54 -20.89 -2.74
C LYS A 155 -8.24 -19.53 -2.73
N LEU A 156 -7.60 -18.49 -3.29
CA LEU A 156 -8.15 -17.14 -3.36
C LEU A 156 -9.47 -17.08 -4.14
N LYS A 157 -9.61 -17.84 -5.24
CA LYS A 157 -10.86 -17.93 -6.02
C LYS A 157 -12.08 -18.33 -5.18
N ASN A 158 -11.87 -19.07 -4.08
CA ASN A 158 -12.95 -19.47 -3.17
C ASN A 158 -13.18 -18.46 -2.03
N MET A 159 -12.27 -17.49 -1.85
CA MET A 159 -12.29 -16.53 -0.75
C MET A 159 -12.73 -15.13 -1.16
N ALA A 160 -12.63 -14.78 -2.45
CA ALA A 160 -12.89 -13.44 -2.95
C ALA A 160 -13.42 -13.44 -4.39
N ASP A 161 -14.13 -12.37 -4.75
CA ASP A 161 -14.61 -12.13 -6.11
C ASP A 161 -13.49 -11.55 -6.98
N PHE A 162 -13.18 -12.23 -8.09
CA PHE A 162 -12.24 -11.79 -9.12
C PHE A 162 -12.91 -11.57 -10.48
N SER A 163 -14.23 -11.40 -10.52
CA SER A 163 -14.99 -11.03 -11.72
C SER A 163 -14.60 -9.66 -12.30
N LYS A 164 -13.92 -8.83 -11.50
CA LYS A 164 -13.42 -7.51 -11.90
C LYS A 164 -11.98 -7.37 -11.42
N ILE A 165 -11.06 -7.22 -12.37
CA ILE A 165 -9.62 -7.11 -12.10
C ILE A 165 -9.11 -5.78 -12.63
N ILE A 166 -8.35 -5.08 -11.79
CA ILE A 166 -7.63 -3.86 -12.15
C ILE A 166 -6.15 -4.20 -12.26
N ILE A 167 -5.52 -3.78 -13.35
CA ILE A 167 -4.11 -4.01 -13.64
C ILE A 167 -3.39 -2.67 -13.72
N ASP A 168 -2.30 -2.53 -12.96
CA ASP A 168 -1.36 -1.43 -13.10
C ASP A 168 0.05 -1.87 -12.74
N ALA A 169 1.04 -1.08 -13.15
CA ALA A 169 2.45 -1.29 -12.89
C ALA A 169 3.04 -0.13 -12.09
N SER A 170 4.12 -0.41 -11.38
CA SER A 170 4.85 0.56 -10.56
C SER A 170 6.34 0.23 -10.56
N ASN A 171 7.13 1.10 -9.94
CA ASN A 171 8.57 0.90 -9.81
C ASN A 171 9.07 1.29 -8.42
N ILE A 172 10.15 0.63 -8.00
CA ILE A 172 10.90 0.95 -6.79
C ILE A 172 12.35 1.22 -7.21
N TYR A 173 12.87 2.39 -6.87
CA TYR A 173 14.29 2.68 -7.07
C TYR A 173 15.14 1.95 -6.03
N THR A 174 16.41 1.77 -6.35
CA THR A 174 17.39 1.09 -5.51
C THR A 174 18.74 1.78 -5.59
N PHE A 175 19.58 1.56 -4.58
CA PHE A 175 20.95 2.06 -4.50
C PHE A 175 21.98 1.04 -5.01
N MET A 176 21.53 -0.12 -5.52
CA MET A 176 22.40 -1.15 -6.05
C MET A 176 22.93 -0.80 -7.45
N GLU A 177 24.09 -1.37 -7.80
CA GLU A 177 24.63 -1.35 -9.16
C GLU A 177 23.68 -2.03 -10.16
N GLU A 178 23.85 -1.73 -11.44
CA GLU A 178 23.00 -2.27 -12.48
C GLU A 178 23.19 -3.79 -12.59
N ASN A 179 22.08 -4.52 -12.73
CA ASN A 179 22.08 -5.95 -13.01
C ASN A 179 20.92 -6.32 -13.95
N GLU A 180 20.63 -7.61 -14.11
CA GLU A 180 19.60 -8.07 -15.05
C GLU A 180 18.20 -7.50 -14.78
N ILE A 181 17.86 -7.23 -13.51
CA ILE A 181 16.54 -6.73 -13.09
C ILE A 181 16.56 -5.27 -12.62
N ALA A 182 17.63 -4.83 -11.95
CA ALA A 182 17.80 -3.46 -11.49
C ALA A 182 18.46 -2.62 -12.58
N LYS A 183 17.67 -1.84 -13.32
CA LYS A 183 18.12 -1.02 -14.46
C LYS A 183 17.58 0.40 -14.40
N LYS A 184 18.28 1.36 -15.02
CA LYS A 184 17.75 2.73 -15.16
C LYS A 184 16.49 2.75 -16.02
N GLY A 185 15.55 3.61 -15.65
CA GLY A 185 14.32 3.81 -16.41
C GLY A 185 13.55 5.03 -15.93
N TYR A 186 12.32 5.18 -16.43
CA TYR A 186 11.46 6.29 -16.04
C TYR A 186 10.84 6.03 -14.67
N ASN A 187 11.45 6.60 -13.62
CA ASN A 187 11.02 6.38 -12.24
C ASN A 187 9.87 7.31 -11.83
N LYS A 188 8.81 6.75 -11.20
CA LYS A 188 7.63 7.53 -10.76
C LYS A 188 7.95 8.55 -9.67
N LYS A 189 9.10 8.43 -8.98
CA LYS A 189 9.63 9.39 -7.98
C LYS A 189 10.71 10.32 -8.55
N HIS A 190 10.87 10.38 -9.87
CA HIS A 190 11.84 11.23 -10.58
C HIS A 190 13.31 10.99 -10.21
N ARG A 191 13.65 9.80 -9.70
CA ARG A 191 15.03 9.35 -9.41
C ARG A 191 15.69 8.70 -10.61
N TYR A 192 15.85 9.46 -11.69
CA TYR A 192 16.48 8.98 -12.94
C TYR A 192 17.97 8.67 -12.79
N ASP A 193 18.57 9.14 -11.70
CA ASP A 193 19.95 8.88 -11.29
C ASP A 193 20.15 7.45 -10.75
N LEU A 194 19.09 6.80 -10.27
CA LEU A 194 19.13 5.48 -9.64
C LEU A 194 18.60 4.37 -10.56
N ASN A 195 19.08 3.15 -10.31
CA ASN A 195 18.48 1.94 -10.88
C ASN A 195 17.12 1.69 -10.25
N GLN A 196 16.24 0.99 -10.96
CA GLN A 196 14.92 0.63 -10.47
C GLN A 196 14.55 -0.80 -10.84
N ILE A 197 13.56 -1.32 -10.14
CA ILE A 197 12.88 -2.59 -10.44
C ILE A 197 11.41 -2.25 -10.68
N SER A 198 10.86 -2.73 -11.79
CA SER A 198 9.46 -2.57 -12.12
C SER A 198 8.67 -3.79 -11.64
N TYR A 199 7.39 -3.60 -11.32
CA TYR A 199 6.50 -4.68 -10.92
C TYR A 199 5.06 -4.32 -11.23
N TYR A 200 4.23 -5.33 -11.50
CA TYR A 200 2.80 -5.15 -11.71
C TYR A 200 2.00 -5.84 -10.61
N ILE A 201 0.78 -5.36 -10.41
CA ILE A 201 -0.24 -6.03 -9.60
C ILE A 201 -1.53 -6.07 -10.41
N ALA A 202 -2.14 -7.26 -10.48
CA ALA A 202 -3.51 -7.48 -10.90
C ALA A 202 -4.33 -7.81 -9.64
N ALA A 203 -5.21 -6.92 -9.24
CA ALA A 203 -5.99 -7.05 -8.01
C ALA A 203 -7.49 -6.88 -8.26
N ASN A 204 -8.30 -7.46 -7.38
CA ASN A 204 -9.72 -7.17 -7.37
C ASN A 204 -10.02 -5.81 -6.71
N TYR A 205 -11.29 -5.46 -6.65
CA TYR A 205 -11.73 -4.20 -6.07
C TYR A 205 -11.55 -4.19 -4.55
N ASP A 206 -11.44 -5.33 -3.88
CA ASP A 206 -11.17 -5.43 -2.45
C ASP A 206 -9.65 -5.41 -2.11
N TYR A 207 -8.81 -4.96 -3.04
CA TYR A 207 -7.35 -4.84 -2.91
C TYR A 207 -6.61 -6.19 -2.84
N ILE A 208 -7.30 -7.32 -3.01
CA ILE A 208 -6.69 -8.65 -2.94
C ILE A 208 -5.95 -8.90 -4.26
N PRO A 209 -4.61 -9.07 -4.24
CA PRO A 209 -3.85 -9.37 -5.45
C PRO A 209 -4.16 -10.79 -5.93
N TYR A 210 -4.55 -10.92 -7.19
CA TYR A 210 -4.66 -12.21 -7.87
C TYR A 210 -3.35 -12.63 -8.51
N LYS A 211 -2.60 -11.66 -9.06
CA LYS A 211 -1.31 -11.89 -9.74
C LYS A 211 -0.40 -10.69 -9.54
N GLY A 212 0.90 -10.92 -9.52
CA GLY A 212 1.92 -9.86 -9.52
C GLY A 212 3.31 -10.46 -9.74
N ASN A 213 4.19 -9.72 -10.41
CA ASN A 213 5.57 -10.13 -10.59
C ASN A 213 6.47 -8.91 -10.78
N ALA A 214 7.76 -9.06 -10.48
CA ALA A 214 8.80 -8.07 -10.74
C ALA A 214 9.53 -8.37 -12.06
N TYR A 215 9.96 -7.32 -12.74
CA TYR A 215 10.62 -7.38 -14.03
C TYR A 215 11.64 -6.23 -14.18
N PRO A 216 12.52 -6.27 -15.20
CA PRO A 216 13.60 -5.30 -15.31
C PRO A 216 13.11 -3.85 -15.41
N GLY A 217 13.79 -2.95 -14.70
CA GLY A 217 13.38 -1.55 -14.53
C GLY A 217 13.31 -0.69 -15.80
N ASN A 218 13.89 -1.17 -16.90
CA ASN A 218 13.91 -0.49 -18.20
C ASN A 218 12.87 -1.04 -19.20
N VAL A 219 12.08 -2.05 -18.80
CA VAL A 219 11.03 -2.63 -19.64
C VAL A 219 9.76 -1.80 -19.49
N PHE A 220 9.16 -1.42 -20.62
CA PHE A 220 7.89 -0.72 -20.66
C PHE A 220 6.72 -1.65 -20.30
N ASP A 221 5.76 -1.13 -19.55
CA ASP A 221 4.59 -1.88 -19.05
C ASP A 221 3.77 -2.53 -20.18
N SER A 222 3.69 -1.88 -21.36
CA SER A 222 3.03 -2.46 -22.52
C SER A 222 3.64 -3.79 -22.98
N LYS A 223 4.93 -4.05 -22.72
CA LYS A 223 5.59 -5.30 -23.11
C LYS A 223 5.29 -6.46 -22.16
N THR A 224 4.84 -6.19 -20.94
CA THR A 224 4.54 -7.24 -19.94
C THR A 224 3.07 -7.66 -19.98
N PHE A 225 2.21 -6.86 -20.61
CA PHE A 225 0.76 -7.02 -20.51
C PHE A 225 0.25 -8.41 -20.90
N GLN A 226 0.73 -8.98 -22.00
CA GLN A 226 0.29 -10.31 -22.45
C GLN A 226 0.61 -11.39 -21.42
N ASP A 227 1.78 -11.33 -20.78
CA ASP A 227 2.16 -12.24 -19.69
C ASP A 227 1.26 -12.05 -18.45
N ILE A 228 0.81 -10.80 -18.20
CA ILE A 228 -0.15 -10.53 -17.12
C ILE A 228 -1.47 -11.24 -17.40
N LEU A 229 -1.96 -11.23 -18.66
CA LEU A 229 -3.24 -11.83 -19.06
C LEU A 229 -3.30 -13.35 -18.92
N VAL A 230 -2.15 -14.04 -19.00
CA VAL A 230 -2.08 -15.50 -18.82
C VAL A 230 -2.67 -15.91 -17.47
N ASP A 231 -3.59 -16.87 -17.47
CA ASP A 231 -4.27 -17.43 -16.29
C ASP A 231 -5.07 -16.43 -15.43
N LEU A 232 -5.40 -15.25 -15.96
CA LEU A 232 -6.39 -14.37 -15.34
C LEU A 232 -7.79 -15.00 -15.42
N PRO A 233 -8.61 -14.88 -14.36
CA PRO A 233 -9.98 -15.35 -14.41
C PRO A 233 -10.79 -14.55 -15.44
N GLU A 234 -11.84 -15.18 -15.96
CA GLU A 234 -12.82 -14.51 -16.80
C GLU A 234 -13.51 -13.38 -16.04
N GLY A 235 -13.87 -12.31 -16.75
CA GLY A 235 -14.51 -11.16 -16.13
C GLY A 235 -14.24 -9.85 -16.87
N ILE A 236 -14.30 -8.76 -16.11
CA ILE A 236 -14.02 -7.39 -16.57
C ILE A 236 -12.59 -7.01 -16.19
N LEU A 237 -11.76 -6.75 -17.19
CA LEU A 237 -10.42 -6.19 -17.02
C LEU A 237 -10.46 -4.66 -17.10
N VAL A 238 -9.79 -4.00 -16.17
CA VAL A 238 -9.61 -2.54 -16.17
C VAL A 238 -8.14 -2.23 -16.16
N TYR A 239 -7.66 -1.50 -17.17
CA TYR A 239 -6.25 -1.14 -17.29
C TYR A 239 -6.08 0.30 -17.79
N ASP A 240 -4.95 0.92 -17.44
CA ASP A 240 -4.65 2.29 -17.87
C ASP A 240 -3.99 2.33 -19.26
N LYS A 241 -3.96 3.54 -19.83
CA LYS A 241 -3.40 3.84 -21.15
C LYS A 241 -1.95 3.44 -21.37
N GLY A 242 -1.20 3.15 -20.29
CA GLY A 242 0.17 2.64 -20.35
C GLY A 242 0.28 1.27 -21.01
N TYR A 243 -0.79 0.47 -20.99
CA TYR A 243 -0.83 -0.86 -21.60
C TYR A 243 -1.37 -0.87 -23.02
N ASN A 244 -1.88 0.25 -23.52
CA ASN A 244 -2.55 0.25 -24.81
C ASN A 244 -1.56 0.02 -25.97
N SER A 245 -1.84 -0.99 -26.79
CA SER A 245 -1.27 -1.21 -28.12
C SER A 245 -2.24 -2.05 -28.96
N TYR A 246 -2.03 -2.12 -30.28
CA TYR A 246 -2.80 -3.02 -31.15
C TYR A 246 -2.78 -4.48 -30.63
N GLU A 247 -1.59 -4.97 -30.31
CA GLU A 247 -1.34 -6.34 -29.85
C GLU A 247 -2.00 -6.60 -28.49
N ASN A 248 -1.90 -5.65 -27.56
CA ASN A 248 -2.43 -5.80 -26.22
C ASN A 248 -3.95 -5.78 -26.17
N VAL A 249 -4.60 -4.85 -26.88
CA VAL A 249 -6.06 -4.84 -26.94
C VAL A 249 -6.58 -6.07 -27.68
N LYS A 250 -5.87 -6.55 -28.71
CA LYS A 250 -6.18 -7.82 -29.38
C LYS A 250 -6.05 -9.02 -28.43
N ALA A 251 -5.03 -9.04 -27.57
CA ALA A 251 -4.85 -10.09 -26.57
C ALA A 251 -5.95 -10.07 -25.49
N SER A 252 -6.50 -8.90 -25.14
CA SER A 252 -7.60 -8.77 -24.18
C SER A 252 -8.97 -9.23 -24.66
N ARG A 253 -9.12 -9.66 -25.92
CA ARG A 253 -10.41 -10.06 -26.51
C ARG A 253 -11.11 -11.22 -25.78
N GLY A 254 -10.37 -12.04 -25.04
CA GLY A 254 -10.93 -13.11 -24.20
C GLY A 254 -11.72 -12.59 -22.99
N TRP A 255 -11.65 -11.29 -22.69
CA TRP A 255 -12.30 -10.66 -21.54
C TRP A 255 -13.23 -9.53 -21.98
N LYS A 256 -14.17 -9.18 -21.10
CA LYS A 256 -14.76 -7.83 -21.12
C LYS A 256 -13.67 -6.87 -20.62
N TYR A 257 -13.46 -5.73 -21.25
CA TYR A 257 -12.41 -4.79 -20.81
C TYR A 257 -12.81 -3.32 -20.90
N ILE A 258 -12.18 -2.51 -20.05
CA ILE A 258 -12.31 -1.06 -20.02
C ILE A 258 -10.90 -0.45 -19.99
N GLY A 259 -10.54 0.28 -21.04
CA GLY A 259 -9.31 1.08 -21.10
C GLY A 259 -9.63 2.57 -21.27
N SER A 260 -8.61 3.43 -21.14
CA SER A 260 -8.73 4.84 -21.55
C SER A 260 -7.78 5.20 -22.68
N LEU A 261 -8.14 6.23 -23.42
CA LEU A 261 -7.32 6.84 -24.44
C LEU A 261 -6.66 8.10 -23.89
N ARG A 262 -5.51 8.46 -24.48
CA ARG A 262 -4.86 9.75 -24.19
C ARG A 262 -5.68 10.86 -24.85
N PRO A 263 -6.23 11.82 -24.07
CA PRO A 263 -6.98 12.95 -24.62
C PRO A 263 -6.23 13.68 -25.76
N SER A 264 -4.92 13.85 -25.63
CA SER A 264 -4.05 14.53 -26.60
C SER A 264 -4.08 13.92 -28.00
N ASP A 265 -4.32 12.61 -28.09
CA ASP A 265 -4.22 11.85 -29.33
C ASP A 265 -5.57 11.83 -30.07
N HIS A 266 -6.62 12.40 -29.45
CA HIS A 266 -8.00 12.41 -29.92
C HIS A 266 -8.62 13.81 -29.74
N SER A 267 -7.98 14.83 -30.30
CA SER A 267 -8.43 16.23 -30.20
C SER A 267 -9.86 16.43 -30.74
N ASP A 268 -10.22 15.69 -31.79
CA ASP A 268 -11.57 15.67 -32.37
C ASP A 268 -12.64 15.23 -31.36
N ILE A 269 -12.32 14.26 -30.47
CA ILE A 269 -13.21 13.84 -29.39
C ILE A 269 -13.27 14.92 -28.29
N LEU A 270 -12.16 15.59 -28.01
CA LEU A 270 -12.12 16.64 -26.98
C LEU A 270 -12.92 17.89 -27.33
N ASP A 271 -13.23 18.10 -28.60
CA ASP A 271 -14.07 19.22 -29.05
C ASP A 271 -15.56 18.94 -28.93
N LEU A 272 -15.97 17.68 -28.72
CA LEU A 272 -17.38 17.32 -28.58
C LEU A 272 -17.97 17.88 -27.28
N GLU A 273 -19.11 18.54 -27.37
CA GLU A 273 -19.85 18.99 -26.19
C GLU A 273 -20.49 17.80 -25.47
N ILE A 274 -20.44 17.83 -24.14
CA ILE A 274 -21.05 16.82 -23.28
C ILE A 274 -22.27 17.49 -22.65
N GLU A 275 -23.45 17.27 -23.26
CA GLU A 275 -24.71 17.90 -22.82
C GLU A 275 -25.27 17.29 -21.53
N LYS A 276 -24.94 16.02 -21.24
CA LYS A 276 -25.40 15.24 -20.07
C LYS A 276 -24.20 14.77 -19.23
N ASP A 277 -24.34 13.63 -18.55
CA ASP A 277 -23.27 13.00 -17.76
C ASP A 277 -22.08 12.53 -18.64
N PHE A 278 -22.38 12.04 -19.84
CA PHE A 278 -21.43 11.50 -20.81
C PHE A 278 -22.01 11.54 -22.24
N ILE A 279 -21.14 11.34 -23.23
CA ILE A 279 -21.51 10.99 -24.60
C ILE A 279 -20.94 9.62 -24.95
N GLU A 280 -21.60 8.90 -25.85
CA GLU A 280 -21.12 7.60 -26.31
C GLU A 280 -21.36 7.38 -27.80
N PHE A 281 -20.43 6.68 -28.44
CA PHE A 281 -20.48 6.34 -29.86
C PHE A 281 -19.55 5.16 -30.16
N LYS A 282 -19.59 4.64 -31.38
CA LYS A 282 -18.66 3.60 -31.85
C LYS A 282 -17.50 4.21 -32.61
N ARG A 283 -16.29 3.68 -32.41
CA ARG A 283 -15.11 4.10 -33.18
C ARG A 283 -14.11 2.95 -33.30
N GLU A 284 -13.44 2.89 -34.45
CA GLU A 284 -12.29 2.02 -34.59
C GLU A 284 -11.08 2.59 -33.82
N ILE A 285 -10.58 1.80 -32.88
CA ILE A 285 -9.42 2.12 -32.06
C ILE A 285 -8.57 0.86 -31.98
N TYR A 286 -7.25 0.97 -32.19
CA TYR A 286 -6.35 -0.18 -32.23
C TYR A 286 -6.83 -1.28 -33.21
N GLY A 287 -7.31 -0.88 -34.39
CA GLY A 287 -7.75 -1.80 -35.47
C GLY A 287 -9.00 -2.62 -35.16
N MET A 288 -9.84 -2.15 -34.24
CA MET A 288 -11.10 -2.81 -33.84
C MET A 288 -12.17 -1.78 -33.50
N GLU A 289 -13.42 -2.07 -33.83
CA GLU A 289 -14.56 -1.26 -33.38
C GLU A 289 -14.76 -1.41 -31.87
N HIS A 290 -14.83 -0.28 -31.17
CA HIS A 290 -15.11 -0.21 -29.74
C HIS A 290 -16.28 0.73 -29.46
N ARG A 291 -16.93 0.53 -28.31
CA ARG A 291 -17.77 1.56 -27.70
C ARG A 291 -16.85 2.57 -27.01
N ILE A 292 -17.01 3.83 -27.36
CA ILE A 292 -16.31 4.97 -26.77
C ILE A 292 -17.27 5.70 -25.85
N ILE A 293 -16.82 6.00 -24.64
CA ILE A 293 -17.58 6.75 -23.63
C ILE A 293 -16.73 7.92 -23.18
N VAL A 294 -17.25 9.14 -23.32
CA VAL A 294 -16.56 10.37 -22.93
C VAL A 294 -17.34 11.05 -21.82
N TYR A 295 -16.71 11.29 -20.68
CA TYR A 295 -17.35 11.93 -19.54
C TYR A 295 -16.45 13.00 -18.93
N LYS A 296 -17.06 13.93 -18.17
CA LYS A 296 -16.33 15.00 -17.48
C LYS A 296 -16.00 14.59 -16.04
N SER A 297 -14.73 14.43 -15.75
CA SER A 297 -14.18 14.21 -14.41
C SER A 297 -13.87 15.54 -13.72
N GLU A 298 -14.61 15.85 -12.66
CA GLU A 298 -14.39 17.08 -11.89
C GLU A 298 -13.00 17.14 -11.23
N SER A 299 -12.49 16.01 -10.74
CA SER A 299 -11.18 15.93 -10.10
C SER A 299 -10.05 16.19 -11.10
N LEU A 300 -10.19 15.63 -12.31
CA LEU A 300 -9.28 15.91 -13.42
C LEU A 300 -9.35 17.37 -13.85
N PHE A 301 -10.56 17.91 -14.03
CA PHE A 301 -10.78 19.31 -14.38
C PHE A 301 -10.09 20.26 -13.39
N LYS A 302 -10.33 20.09 -12.08
CA LYS A 302 -9.71 20.92 -11.03
C LYS A 302 -8.19 20.86 -11.09
N ARG A 303 -7.61 19.68 -11.34
CA ARG A 303 -6.16 19.49 -11.46
C ARG A 303 -5.58 20.20 -12.68
N GLU A 304 -6.19 20.01 -13.85
CA GLU A 304 -5.75 20.60 -15.12
C GLU A 304 -5.92 22.12 -15.11
N TYR A 305 -7.06 22.61 -14.62
CA TYR A 305 -7.33 24.04 -14.46
C TYR A 305 -6.27 24.71 -13.59
N LYS A 306 -6.01 24.15 -12.39
CA LYS A 306 -4.97 24.67 -11.49
C LYS A 306 -3.59 24.65 -12.14
N ALA A 307 -3.26 23.59 -12.88
CA ALA A 307 -1.99 23.48 -13.58
C ALA A 307 -1.84 24.54 -14.68
N LEU A 308 -2.88 24.75 -15.51
CA LEU A 308 -2.87 25.78 -16.55
C LEU A 308 -2.73 27.17 -15.97
N MET A 309 -3.53 27.53 -14.95
CA MET A 309 -3.47 28.86 -14.34
C MET A 309 -2.10 29.13 -13.71
N LYS A 310 -1.50 28.12 -13.07
CA LYS A 310 -0.13 28.21 -12.54
C LYS A 310 0.91 28.37 -13.64
N LEU A 311 0.75 27.65 -14.76
CA LEU A 311 1.64 27.75 -15.91
C LEU A 311 1.55 29.14 -16.53
N ILE A 312 0.35 29.65 -16.81
CA ILE A 312 0.11 30.99 -17.35
C ILE A 312 0.76 32.05 -16.44
N ALA A 313 0.49 32.01 -15.13
CA ALA A 313 1.06 32.98 -14.20
C ALA A 313 2.60 32.97 -14.22
N LYS A 314 3.22 31.78 -14.10
CA LYS A 314 4.67 31.62 -14.13
C LYS A 314 5.26 32.09 -15.46
N THR A 315 4.59 31.81 -16.57
CA THR A 315 5.04 32.20 -17.90
C THR A 315 4.96 33.71 -18.09
N VAL A 316 3.88 34.36 -17.64
CA VAL A 316 3.76 35.82 -17.65
C VAL A 316 4.89 36.46 -16.85
N ASP A 317 5.17 35.99 -15.64
CA ASP A 317 6.26 36.52 -14.81
C ASP A 317 7.62 36.35 -15.50
N LYS A 318 7.87 35.18 -16.11
CA LYS A 318 9.12 34.93 -16.83
C LYS A 318 9.27 35.82 -18.07
N CYS A 319 8.18 36.04 -18.82
CA CYS A 319 8.18 36.96 -19.96
C CYS A 319 8.46 38.40 -19.50
N LYS A 320 7.89 38.86 -18.37
CA LYS A 320 8.22 40.17 -17.78
C LYS A 320 9.70 40.29 -17.44
N GLU A 321 10.25 39.27 -16.78
CA GLU A 321 11.69 39.21 -16.46
C GLU A 321 12.55 39.32 -17.72
N ILE A 322 12.26 38.53 -18.76
CA ILE A 322 12.99 38.56 -20.04
C ILE A 322 12.90 39.95 -20.70
N LEU A 323 11.71 40.55 -20.74
CA LEU A 323 11.49 41.86 -21.37
C LEU A 323 12.18 43.00 -20.59
N SER A 324 12.34 42.85 -19.27
CA SER A 324 13.06 43.80 -18.41
C SER A 324 14.58 43.61 -18.38
N SER A 325 15.11 42.45 -18.76
CA SER A 325 16.55 42.14 -18.79
C SER A 325 17.31 43.07 -19.74
N ASP A 326 18.63 43.26 -19.63
CA ASP A 326 19.39 44.12 -20.57
C ASP A 326 19.91 43.40 -21.84
N THR A 327 19.29 42.28 -22.20
CA THR A 327 19.79 41.42 -23.29
C THR A 327 19.37 41.90 -24.68
N TYR A 328 20.16 41.62 -25.73
CA TYR A 328 19.69 41.79 -27.12
C TYR A 328 18.55 40.80 -27.45
N ASN A 329 17.63 41.20 -28.34
CA ASN A 329 16.47 40.41 -28.80
C ASN A 329 15.52 39.89 -27.69
N LYS A 330 15.26 40.71 -26.65
CA LYS A 330 14.38 40.36 -25.51
C LYS A 330 13.01 39.82 -25.94
N ARG A 331 12.39 40.47 -26.93
CA ARG A 331 11.07 40.08 -27.45
C ARG A 331 11.07 38.70 -28.09
N GLU A 332 12.05 38.44 -28.96
CA GLU A 332 12.23 37.13 -29.62
C GLU A 332 12.47 36.03 -28.58
N LYS A 333 13.30 36.27 -27.57
CA LYS A 333 13.52 35.32 -26.48
C LYS A 333 12.24 35.01 -25.70
N ALA A 334 11.41 36.03 -25.45
CA ALA A 334 10.14 35.83 -24.76
C ALA A 334 9.14 35.04 -25.62
N LEU A 335 9.08 35.29 -26.93
CA LEU A 335 8.26 34.52 -27.88
C LEU A 335 8.72 33.06 -27.98
N ASN A 336 10.02 32.81 -28.11
CA ASN A 336 10.58 31.44 -28.10
C ASN A 336 10.26 30.69 -26.80
N TYR A 337 10.27 31.41 -25.66
CA TYR A 337 9.85 30.84 -24.39
C TYR A 337 8.37 30.46 -24.37
N LEU A 338 7.48 31.30 -24.93
CA LEU A 338 6.06 30.99 -25.08
C LEU A 338 5.81 29.75 -25.93
N GLU A 339 6.54 29.60 -27.04
CA GLU A 339 6.47 28.41 -27.90
C GLU A 339 6.91 27.14 -27.16
N THR A 340 8.02 27.24 -26.40
CA THR A 340 8.56 26.13 -25.61
C THR A 340 7.55 25.61 -24.58
N VAL A 341 6.70 26.47 -24.03
CA VAL A 341 5.64 26.10 -23.07
C VAL A 341 4.25 25.96 -23.70
N HIS A 342 4.16 26.04 -25.03
CA HIS A 342 2.91 25.94 -25.81
C HIS A 342 1.82 26.95 -25.41
N LEU A 343 2.22 28.20 -25.10
CA LEU A 343 1.33 29.31 -24.75
C LEU A 343 1.40 30.49 -25.74
N GLN A 344 2.05 30.34 -26.90
CA GLN A 344 2.20 31.39 -27.91
C GLN A 344 0.86 31.90 -28.49
N GLU A 345 -0.19 31.08 -28.48
CA GLU A 345 -1.55 31.53 -28.85
C GLU A 345 -2.34 32.08 -27.65
N THR A 346 -1.91 31.78 -26.43
CA THR A 346 -2.63 32.11 -25.18
C THR A 346 -2.13 33.41 -24.56
N ILE A 347 -0.84 33.72 -24.70
CA ILE A 347 -0.21 34.93 -24.19
C ILE A 347 0.33 35.71 -25.39
N MET A 348 -0.12 36.95 -25.53
CA MET A 348 0.31 37.85 -26.60
C MET A 348 1.29 38.88 -26.03
N ILE A 349 2.45 39.03 -26.67
CA ILE A 349 3.45 40.02 -26.31
C ILE A 349 3.41 41.13 -27.36
N ASN A 350 2.62 42.16 -27.08
CA ASN A 350 2.52 43.38 -27.88
C ASN A 350 3.32 44.51 -27.20
N ASP A 351 2.72 45.68 -26.99
CA ASP A 351 3.28 46.74 -26.14
C ASP A 351 3.19 46.37 -24.65
N LYS A 352 2.25 45.49 -24.30
CA LYS A 352 2.07 44.88 -23.00
C LYS A 352 1.86 43.37 -23.18
N ILE A 353 1.99 42.63 -22.08
CA ILE A 353 1.64 41.21 -22.04
C ILE A 353 0.14 41.10 -21.80
N GLU A 354 -0.56 40.46 -22.73
CA GLU A 354 -2.01 40.28 -22.71
C GLU A 354 -2.34 38.78 -22.79
N ILE A 355 -3.45 38.37 -22.16
CA ILE A 355 -3.94 36.99 -22.20
C ILE A 355 -5.11 36.93 -23.18
N ASN A 356 -5.04 36.01 -24.13
CA ASN A 356 -6.14 35.73 -25.04
C ASN A 356 -7.20 34.88 -24.32
N GLU A 357 -8.25 35.53 -23.81
CA GLU A 357 -9.32 34.88 -23.05
C GLU A 357 -10.01 33.75 -23.84
N ASN A 358 -10.28 33.95 -25.13
CA ASN A 358 -10.89 32.94 -25.98
C ASN A 358 -10.04 31.66 -26.06
N LYS A 359 -8.71 31.81 -26.17
CA LYS A 359 -7.78 30.68 -26.20
C LYS A 359 -7.66 29.98 -24.85
N VAL A 360 -7.81 30.72 -23.75
CA VAL A 360 -7.91 30.13 -22.41
C VAL A 360 -9.21 29.33 -22.29
N GLU A 361 -10.34 29.87 -22.74
CA GLU A 361 -11.64 29.19 -22.71
C GLU A 361 -11.67 27.93 -23.59
N GLU A 362 -11.06 27.94 -24.77
CA GLU A 362 -10.86 26.75 -25.61
C GLU A 362 -10.12 25.64 -24.84
N LYS A 363 -9.01 25.98 -24.18
CA LYS A 363 -8.27 25.02 -23.36
C LYS A 363 -9.12 24.50 -22.19
N ILE A 364 -9.85 25.39 -21.50
CA ILE A 364 -10.74 25.03 -20.38
C ILE A 364 -11.87 24.10 -20.82
N ARG A 365 -12.48 24.33 -21.99
CA ARG A 365 -13.56 23.49 -22.53
C ARG A 365 -13.14 22.03 -22.76
N ARG A 366 -11.87 21.81 -23.14
CA ARG A 366 -11.30 20.47 -23.33
C ARG A 366 -10.90 19.78 -22.02
N MET A 367 -10.76 20.52 -20.91
CA MET A 367 -10.30 19.97 -19.64
C MET A 367 -11.31 19.05 -18.96
N GLY A 368 -10.78 18.11 -18.18
CA GLY A 368 -11.57 17.19 -17.40
C GLY A 368 -12.24 16.09 -18.21
N LYS A 369 -12.05 16.02 -19.53
CA LYS A 369 -12.63 14.96 -20.36
C LYS A 369 -11.78 13.70 -20.28
N GLU A 370 -12.41 12.60 -19.86
CA GLU A 370 -11.83 11.26 -19.89
C GLU A 370 -12.48 10.49 -21.04
N ILE A 371 -11.68 9.77 -21.82
CA ILE A 371 -12.13 9.00 -22.98
C ILE A 371 -11.90 7.52 -22.68
N LEU A 372 -12.98 6.77 -22.51
CA LEU A 372 -12.95 5.32 -22.30
C LEU A 372 -13.21 4.59 -23.61
N PHE A 373 -12.57 3.44 -23.78
CA PHE A 373 -12.89 2.48 -24.83
C PHE A 373 -13.13 1.10 -24.22
N THR A 374 -14.11 0.38 -24.76
CA THR A 374 -14.54 -0.92 -24.22
C THR A 374 -15.16 -1.80 -25.30
N ASN A 375 -15.08 -3.12 -25.11
CA ASN A 375 -15.86 -4.11 -25.87
C ASN A 375 -17.20 -4.47 -25.19
N ILE A 376 -17.57 -3.79 -24.09
CA ILE A 376 -18.79 -4.05 -23.34
C ILE A 376 -19.96 -3.25 -23.95
N MET A 377 -20.84 -3.96 -24.66
CA MET A 377 -21.99 -3.37 -25.36
C MET A 377 -23.29 -3.46 -24.55
N ASP A 378 -23.31 -4.32 -23.52
CA ASP A 378 -24.50 -4.75 -22.78
C ASP A 378 -24.58 -4.20 -21.35
N MET A 379 -23.87 -3.11 -21.05
CA MET A 379 -23.83 -2.48 -19.71
C MET A 379 -24.09 -0.98 -19.81
N ASP A 380 -24.72 -0.38 -18.79
CA ASP A 380 -24.93 1.07 -18.77
C ASP A 380 -23.59 1.82 -18.73
N ALA A 381 -23.51 2.96 -19.43
CA ALA A 381 -22.27 3.73 -19.50
C ALA A 381 -21.87 4.30 -18.13
N ARG A 382 -22.84 4.60 -17.24
CA ARG A 382 -22.55 5.05 -15.87
C ARG A 382 -21.86 3.97 -15.08
N ASP A 383 -22.28 2.71 -15.23
CA ASP A 383 -21.64 1.58 -14.55
C ASP A 383 -20.21 1.36 -15.06
N ILE A 384 -19.97 1.50 -16.37
CA ILE A 384 -18.62 1.45 -16.96
C ILE A 384 -17.74 2.56 -16.37
N ILE A 385 -18.25 3.79 -16.31
CA ILE A 385 -17.55 4.94 -15.75
C ILE A 385 -17.22 4.71 -14.27
N GLU A 386 -18.16 4.18 -13.48
CA GLU A 386 -17.94 3.92 -12.04
C GLU A 386 -16.95 2.77 -11.80
N LEU A 387 -16.99 1.71 -12.61
CA LEU A 387 -15.96 0.66 -12.59
C LEU A 387 -14.59 1.24 -12.90
N TYR A 388 -14.50 2.09 -13.92
CA TYR A 388 -13.25 2.72 -14.32
C TYR A 388 -12.71 3.69 -13.26
N LYS A 389 -13.55 4.53 -12.65
CA LYS A 389 -13.15 5.46 -11.58
C LYS A 389 -12.52 4.73 -10.38
N LYS A 390 -13.04 3.55 -10.06
CA LYS A 390 -12.52 2.69 -8.99
C LYS A 390 -11.16 2.06 -9.31
N ARG A 391 -10.60 2.22 -10.53
CA ARG A 391 -9.21 1.83 -10.84
C ARG A 391 -8.19 2.42 -9.88
N GLY A 392 -8.46 3.60 -9.30
CA GLY A 392 -7.60 4.24 -8.29
C GLY A 392 -7.33 3.36 -7.05
N ARG A 393 -8.08 2.26 -6.86
CA ARG A 393 -7.77 1.24 -5.84
C ARG A 393 -6.41 0.57 -6.07
N ILE A 394 -5.95 0.42 -7.32
CA ILE A 394 -4.62 -0.12 -7.60
C ILE A 394 -3.51 0.86 -7.20
N GLU A 395 -3.73 2.17 -7.39
CA GLU A 395 -2.83 3.20 -6.89
C GLU A 395 -2.75 3.18 -5.36
N GLN A 396 -3.88 2.90 -4.68
CA GLN A 396 -3.90 2.72 -3.24
C GLN A 396 -3.09 1.49 -2.80
N CYS A 397 -3.11 0.38 -3.56
CA CYS A 397 -2.25 -0.78 -3.31
C CYS A 397 -0.77 -0.38 -3.33
N PHE A 398 -0.33 0.30 -4.40
CA PHE A 398 1.06 0.77 -4.51
C PHE A 398 1.42 1.79 -3.43
N ARG A 399 0.49 2.68 -3.08
CA ARG A 399 0.70 3.65 -2.00
C ARG A 399 0.92 2.94 -0.67
N THR A 400 0.09 1.96 -0.34
CA THR A 400 0.24 1.17 0.89
C THR A 400 1.58 0.41 0.90
N ILE A 401 1.95 -0.25 -0.20
CA ILE A 401 3.26 -0.94 -0.32
C ILE A 401 4.43 0.02 -0.05
N ASN A 402 4.34 1.26 -0.55
CA ASN A 402 5.36 2.30 -0.31
C ASN A 402 5.35 2.84 1.12
N VAL A 403 4.17 3.14 1.68
CA VAL A 403 4.04 3.72 3.03
C VAL A 403 4.50 2.75 4.11
N LEU A 404 4.26 1.45 3.91
CA LEU A 404 4.62 0.39 4.84
C LEU A 404 5.96 -0.27 4.50
N ASP A 405 6.70 0.23 3.50
CA ASP A 405 7.99 -0.33 3.10
C ASP A 405 7.95 -1.88 2.91
N LEU A 406 6.85 -2.39 2.33
CA LEU A 406 6.66 -3.84 2.18
C LEU A 406 7.68 -4.44 1.22
N ALA A 407 8.04 -3.70 0.17
CA ALA A 407 9.01 -4.10 -0.85
C ALA A 407 10.35 -3.34 -0.76
N SER A 408 10.35 -2.14 -0.18
CA SER A 408 11.53 -1.27 -0.05
C SER A 408 12.07 -1.30 1.39
N PRO A 409 13.32 -0.90 1.62
CA PRO A 409 14.43 -0.97 0.68
C PRO A 409 14.85 -2.42 0.42
N ILE A 410 15.41 -2.67 -0.77
CA ILE A 410 15.88 -3.98 -1.20
C ILE A 410 17.37 -4.10 -0.84
N TYR A 411 17.68 -4.94 0.14
CA TYR A 411 19.06 -5.20 0.60
C TYR A 411 19.70 -6.42 -0.10
N HIS A 412 19.21 -6.76 -1.28
CA HIS A 412 19.64 -7.91 -2.08
C HIS A 412 20.21 -7.43 -3.42
N PHE A 413 21.31 -8.05 -3.88
CA PHE A 413 22.08 -7.57 -5.04
C PHE A 413 22.07 -8.53 -6.24
N THR A 414 21.65 -9.79 -6.05
CA THR A 414 21.53 -10.77 -7.14
C THR A 414 20.10 -10.82 -7.68
N PRO A 415 19.90 -11.01 -9.00
CA PRO A 415 18.56 -11.08 -9.61
C PRO A 415 17.62 -12.08 -8.91
N ASP A 416 18.09 -13.29 -8.62
CA ASP A 416 17.27 -14.33 -7.98
C ASP A 416 16.76 -13.91 -6.59
N LYS A 417 17.65 -13.37 -5.76
CA LYS A 417 17.28 -12.92 -4.41
C LYS A 417 16.34 -11.71 -4.44
N ILE A 418 16.49 -10.85 -5.45
CA ILE A 418 15.57 -9.74 -5.68
C ILE A 418 14.18 -10.29 -6.03
N ARG A 419 14.08 -11.28 -6.94
CA ARG A 419 12.80 -11.92 -7.29
C ARG A 419 12.13 -12.58 -6.09
N VAL A 420 12.87 -13.35 -5.29
CA VAL A 420 12.35 -13.98 -4.06
C VAL A 420 11.87 -12.92 -3.06
N HIS A 421 12.63 -11.84 -2.86
CA HIS A 421 12.21 -10.74 -1.99
C HIS A 421 10.93 -10.08 -2.49
N MET A 422 10.82 -9.78 -3.80
CA MET A 422 9.61 -9.18 -4.39
C MET A 422 8.40 -10.11 -4.28
N PHE A 423 8.59 -11.42 -4.45
CA PHE A 423 7.55 -12.43 -4.23
C PHE A 423 7.07 -12.44 -2.77
N PHE A 424 7.98 -12.47 -1.80
CA PHE A 424 7.60 -12.41 -0.39
C PHE A 424 6.91 -11.09 -0.03
N SER A 425 7.33 -9.97 -0.61
CA SER A 425 6.66 -8.68 -0.44
C SER A 425 5.24 -8.67 -1.01
N LEU A 426 5.01 -9.36 -2.14
CA LEU A 426 3.66 -9.55 -2.69
C LEU A 426 2.79 -10.39 -1.75
N LEU A 427 3.33 -11.47 -1.17
CA LEU A 427 2.63 -12.25 -0.14
C LEU A 427 2.33 -11.42 1.11
N SER A 428 3.25 -10.56 1.56
CA SER A 428 2.99 -9.65 2.67
C SER A 428 1.83 -8.69 2.36
N PHE A 429 1.78 -8.15 1.15
CA PHE A 429 0.66 -7.32 0.72
C PHE A 429 -0.65 -8.12 0.62
N LEU A 430 -0.62 -9.36 0.12
CA LEU A 430 -1.78 -10.25 0.10
C LEU A 430 -2.33 -10.47 1.52
N PHE A 431 -1.47 -10.76 2.49
CA PHE A 431 -1.87 -10.96 3.89
C PHE A 431 -2.50 -9.70 4.48
N LEU A 432 -1.90 -8.54 4.22
CA LEU A 432 -2.47 -7.25 4.62
C LEU A 432 -3.86 -7.00 4.00
N ALA A 433 -4.03 -7.28 2.71
CA ALA A 433 -5.31 -7.13 2.02
C ALA A 433 -6.37 -8.07 2.60
N LEU A 434 -6.02 -9.33 2.88
CA LEU A 434 -6.95 -10.29 3.51
C LEU A 434 -7.31 -9.87 4.93
N LEU A 435 -6.35 -9.42 5.74
CA LEU A 435 -6.60 -8.87 7.08
C LEU A 435 -7.51 -7.65 7.02
N TYR A 436 -7.23 -6.70 6.13
CA TYR A 436 -8.09 -5.54 5.92
C TYR A 436 -9.52 -5.97 5.58
N ASN A 437 -9.71 -6.97 4.71
CA ASN A 437 -11.06 -7.44 4.37
C ASN A 437 -11.81 -8.10 5.53
N LYS A 438 -11.12 -8.66 6.51
CA LYS A 438 -11.74 -9.13 7.76
C LYS A 438 -12.11 -8.01 8.71
N LEU A 439 -11.38 -6.90 8.64
CA LEU A 439 -11.43 -5.83 9.62
C LEU A 439 -12.11 -4.54 9.12
N LYS A 440 -12.39 -4.41 7.81
CA LYS A 440 -12.85 -3.17 7.17
C LYS A 440 -14.19 -2.63 7.69
N GLU A 441 -14.99 -3.47 8.35
CA GLU A 441 -16.25 -3.07 9.00
C GLU A 441 -16.03 -2.37 10.35
N ILE A 442 -14.82 -2.44 10.93
CA ILE A 442 -14.47 -1.69 12.14
C ILE A 442 -14.14 -0.25 11.73
N GLU A 443 -14.90 0.70 12.27
CA GLU A 443 -14.69 2.12 12.04
C GLU A 443 -13.25 2.56 12.38
N GLY A 444 -12.65 3.34 11.47
CA GLY A 444 -11.27 3.82 11.59
C GLY A 444 -10.22 2.93 10.91
N ILE A 445 -10.59 1.72 10.47
CA ILE A 445 -9.66 0.84 9.75
C ILE A 445 -9.56 1.23 8.27
N SER A 446 -8.31 1.30 7.80
CA SER A 446 -7.94 1.46 6.40
C SER A 446 -6.84 0.46 6.06
N LEU A 447 -6.67 0.15 4.78
CA LEU A 447 -5.65 -0.80 4.33
C LEU A 447 -4.24 -0.48 4.86
N ALA A 448 -3.91 0.81 5.02
CA ALA A 448 -2.59 1.25 5.44
C ALA A 448 -2.36 1.24 6.96
N ASN A 449 -3.41 1.34 7.80
CA ASN A 449 -3.24 1.48 9.26
C ASN A 449 -3.51 0.20 10.06
N VAL A 450 -3.91 -0.90 9.41
CA VAL A 450 -4.07 -2.21 10.06
C VAL A 450 -2.81 -2.62 10.85
N PRO A 451 -1.58 -2.51 10.29
CA PRO A 451 -0.34 -2.79 11.03
C PRO A 451 -0.20 -1.99 12.34
N ASP A 452 -0.59 -0.71 12.33
CA ASP A 452 -0.44 0.16 13.50
C ASP A 452 -1.29 -0.33 14.67
N TYR A 453 -2.54 -0.71 14.42
CA TYR A 453 -3.41 -1.29 15.45
C TYR A 453 -2.91 -2.67 15.91
N LEU A 454 -2.45 -3.52 14.98
CA LEU A 454 -1.88 -4.81 15.35
C LEU A 454 -0.62 -4.65 16.23
N SER A 455 0.19 -3.61 16.01
CA SER A 455 1.38 -3.32 16.82
C SER A 455 1.06 -2.95 18.28
N ASN A 456 -0.17 -2.49 18.54
CA ASN A 456 -0.64 -2.14 19.88
C ASN A 456 -1.10 -3.35 20.71
N ILE A 457 -1.14 -4.54 20.11
CA ILE A 457 -1.51 -5.80 20.77
C ILE A 457 -0.24 -6.54 21.20
N ARG A 458 -0.12 -6.80 22.50
CA ARG A 458 1.06 -7.45 23.11
C ARG A 458 0.67 -8.67 23.93
N ALA A 459 1.57 -9.64 23.98
CA ALA A 459 1.50 -10.74 24.95
C ALA A 459 2.34 -10.36 26.17
N ILE A 460 1.70 -10.30 27.34
CA ILE A 460 2.34 -10.02 28.62
C ILE A 460 2.49 -11.32 29.38
N TYR A 461 3.72 -11.60 29.81
CA TYR A 461 4.04 -12.72 30.70
C TYR A 461 4.32 -12.17 32.09
N ILE A 462 3.64 -12.73 33.09
CA ILE A 462 3.84 -12.44 34.50
C ILE A 462 4.33 -13.73 35.14
N ILE A 463 5.58 -13.72 35.60
CA ILE A 463 6.23 -14.83 36.30
C ILE A 463 6.22 -14.51 37.79
N SER A 464 5.76 -15.44 38.62
CA SER A 464 5.77 -15.33 40.08
C SER A 464 6.20 -16.67 40.67
N GLY A 465 7.48 -16.79 41.02
CA GLY A 465 8.10 -18.09 41.29
C GLY A 465 7.94 -19.03 40.08
N ASP A 466 7.41 -20.23 40.31
CA ASP A 466 7.19 -21.24 39.25
C ASP A 466 5.90 -21.01 38.43
N LYS A 467 5.11 -19.97 38.74
CA LYS A 467 3.85 -19.70 38.04
C LYS A 467 4.05 -18.69 36.93
N VAL A 468 3.74 -19.08 35.70
CA VAL A 468 3.70 -18.19 34.54
C VAL A 468 2.26 -17.94 34.14
N LYS A 469 1.84 -16.68 34.07
CA LYS A 469 0.57 -16.27 33.49
C LYS A 469 0.81 -15.45 32.23
N ARG A 470 0.13 -15.83 31.13
CA ARG A 470 0.11 -15.07 29.89
C ARG A 470 -1.21 -14.32 29.77
N LYS A 471 -1.16 -13.07 29.33
CA LYS A 471 -2.35 -12.28 28.97
C LYS A 471 -2.10 -11.53 27.65
N ILE A 472 -3.10 -11.50 26.78
CA ILE A 472 -3.07 -10.63 25.60
C ILE A 472 -3.72 -9.30 25.99
N GLU A 473 -3.04 -8.20 25.67
CA GLU A 473 -3.50 -6.85 26.01
C GLU A 473 -3.37 -5.93 24.80
N ALA A 474 -4.35 -5.03 24.66
CA ALA A 474 -4.40 -4.00 23.63
C ALA A 474 -4.39 -2.60 24.26
N ARG A 475 -3.64 -1.68 23.65
CA ARG A 475 -3.47 -0.30 24.16
C ARG A 475 -4.63 0.65 23.81
N ASP A 476 -5.48 0.27 22.86
CA ASP A 476 -6.59 1.08 22.38
C ASP A 476 -7.81 0.22 22.04
N GLU A 477 -8.96 0.87 21.86
CA GLU A 477 -10.25 0.19 21.69
C GLU A 477 -10.40 -0.49 20.32
N ILE A 478 -9.77 0.05 19.27
CA ILE A 478 -9.80 -0.59 17.93
C ILE A 478 -9.00 -1.88 17.99
N SER A 479 -7.82 -1.86 18.61
CA SER A 479 -6.99 -3.05 18.82
C SER A 479 -7.69 -4.14 19.63
N LYS A 480 -8.51 -3.78 20.63
CA LYS A 480 -9.36 -4.77 21.34
C LYS A 480 -10.42 -5.39 20.43
N LYS A 481 -11.11 -4.57 19.64
CA LYS A 481 -12.08 -5.07 18.64
C LYS A 481 -11.42 -6.00 17.63
N ILE A 482 -10.16 -5.75 17.25
CA ILE A 482 -9.38 -6.66 16.38
C ILE A 482 -9.12 -8.00 17.07
N ILE A 483 -8.74 -8.01 18.36
CA ILE A 483 -8.56 -9.25 19.13
C ILE A 483 -9.85 -10.06 19.12
N GLU A 484 -11.00 -9.43 19.40
CA GLU A 484 -12.30 -10.09 19.43
C GLU A 484 -12.75 -10.58 18.04
N ASN A 485 -12.61 -9.76 17.01
CA ASN A 485 -13.06 -10.07 15.65
C ASN A 485 -12.29 -11.25 15.03
N LEU A 486 -10.99 -11.34 15.29
CA LEU A 486 -10.13 -12.41 14.77
C LEU A 486 -9.90 -13.55 15.77
N ASP A 487 -10.49 -13.47 16.96
CA ASP A 487 -10.32 -14.42 18.08
C ASP A 487 -8.82 -14.66 18.41
N LEU A 488 -8.04 -13.57 18.42
CA LEU A 488 -6.57 -13.67 18.49
C LEU A 488 -6.09 -14.35 19.78
N GLU A 489 -6.85 -14.30 20.88
CA GLU A 489 -6.44 -14.93 22.15
C GLU A 489 -6.21 -16.45 22.04
N LYS A 490 -6.82 -17.10 21.05
CA LYS A 490 -6.68 -18.54 20.79
C LYS A 490 -5.59 -18.88 19.77
N ILE A 491 -4.83 -17.88 19.33
CA ILE A 491 -3.84 -18.02 18.27
C ILE A 491 -2.43 -17.95 18.86
N LEU A 492 -1.59 -18.92 18.51
CA LEU A 492 -0.20 -19.12 19.01
C LEU A 492 -0.10 -19.42 20.50
#